data_AF-A0A6C1TWA0-F1
#
_entry.id   AF-A0A6C1TWA0-F1
#
_cell.length_a   1.000
_cell.length_b   1.000
_cell.length_c   1.000
_cell.angle_alpha   90.00
_cell.angle_beta   90.00
_cell.angle_gamma   90.00
#
_symmetry.space_group_name_H-M   'P 1'
#
loop_
_entity.id
_entity.type
_entity.pdbx_description
1 polymer ?
#
loop_
_entity_poly.entity_id
_entity_poly.type
_entity_poly.pdbx_seq_one_letter_code
_entity_poly.pdbx_strand_id
1 'polypeptide(L)'
;MITDVISLIFILPGAFMVLSAAVGAVRFRSTMARIHAITKPQTTGLVLMVVGTLIRLIGAEDFSFHERGDIGILILLTIFALMTSPVTAQRLGRVARLEGLYGDEDELTVNQNPARNP
;
A
#
# COMPACT_ATOMS: atom_id res chain seq x y z
N MET A 1 -11.32 -26.70 -0.04
CA MET A 1 -11.68 -26.69 -1.48
C MET A 1 -12.34 -25.36 -1.89
N ILE A 2 -13.58 -25.06 -1.50
CA ILE A 2 -14.26 -23.80 -1.91
C ILE A 2 -13.57 -22.56 -1.32
N THR A 3 -13.23 -22.61 -0.04
CA THR A 3 -12.50 -21.56 0.70
C THR A 3 -11.13 -21.27 0.10
N ASP A 4 -10.49 -22.27 -0.50
CA ASP A 4 -9.18 -22.14 -1.13
C ASP A 4 -9.27 -21.39 -2.45
N VAL A 5 -10.28 -21.72 -3.26
CA VAL A 5 -10.55 -21.02 -4.53
C VAL A 5 -10.91 -19.56 -4.25
N ILE A 6 -11.76 -19.30 -3.26
CA ILE A 6 -12.12 -17.92 -2.87
C ILE A 6 -10.87 -17.19 -2.38
N SER A 7 -10.08 -17.78 -1.49
CA SER A 7 -8.82 -17.18 -1.01
C SER A 7 -7.89 -16.81 -2.17
N LEU A 8 -7.72 -17.69 -3.15
CA LEU A 8 -6.88 -17.46 -4.32
C LEU A 8 -7.35 -16.26 -5.16
N ILE A 9 -8.67 -16.11 -5.32
CA ILE A 9 -9.29 -14.99 -6.05
C ILE A 9 -8.99 -13.65 -5.36
N PHE A 10 -8.84 -13.63 -4.04
CA PHE A 10 -8.48 -12.40 -3.31
C PHE A 10 -6.97 -12.16 -3.25
N ILE A 11 -6.17 -13.21 -3.05
CA ILE A 11 -4.71 -13.10 -2.89
C ILE A 11 -4.02 -12.72 -4.21
N LEU A 12 -4.41 -13.31 -5.36
CA LEU A 12 -3.73 -13.05 -6.63
C LEU A 12 -3.83 -11.59 -7.10
N PRO A 13 -5.03 -10.96 -7.15
CA PRO A 13 -5.14 -9.54 -7.46
C PRO A 13 -4.47 -8.65 -6.41
N GLY A 14 -4.54 -9.04 -5.12
CA GLY A 14 -3.86 -8.34 -4.04
C GLY A 14 -2.33 -8.29 -4.26
N ALA A 15 -1.73 -9.44 -4.58
CA ALA A 15 -0.31 -9.55 -4.90
C ALA A 15 0.07 -8.73 -6.15
N PHE A 16 -0.77 -8.76 -7.19
CA PHE A 16 -0.56 -7.95 -8.39
C PHE A 16 -0.59 -6.45 -8.10
N MET A 17 -1.52 -5.99 -7.25
CA MET A 17 -1.59 -4.58 -6.83
C MET A 17 -0.38 -4.14 -6.01
N VAL A 18 0.10 -5.00 -5.09
CA VAL A 18 1.33 -4.74 -4.32
C VAL A 18 2.55 -4.66 -5.25
N LEU A 19 2.64 -5.56 -6.23
CA LEU A 19 3.68 -5.51 -7.26
C LEU A 19 3.59 -4.20 -8.08
N SER A 20 2.38 -3.82 -8.49
CA SER A 20 2.15 -2.55 -9.21
C SER A 20 2.55 -1.32 -8.39
N ALA A 21 2.32 -1.33 -7.07
CA ALA A 21 2.77 -0.25 -6.17
C ALA A 21 4.30 -0.20 -6.10
N ALA A 22 4.97 -1.35 -5.99
CA ALA A 22 6.43 -1.43 -5.97
C ALA A 22 7.05 -0.96 -7.30
N VAL A 23 6.47 -1.35 -8.44
CA VAL A 23 6.88 -0.86 -9.76
C VAL A 23 6.63 0.64 -9.89
N GLY A 24 5.48 1.15 -9.43
CA GLY A 24 5.17 2.57 -9.38
C GLY A 24 6.20 3.37 -8.57
N ALA A 25 6.70 2.81 -7.46
CA ALA A 25 7.74 3.43 -6.66
C ALA A 25 9.03 3.68 -7.44
N VAL A 26 9.40 2.77 -8.35
CA VAL A 26 10.62 2.89 -9.15
C VAL A 26 10.40 3.70 -10.42
N ARG A 27 9.20 3.63 -11.03
CA ARG A 27 8.88 4.20 -12.35
C ARG A 27 8.69 5.71 -12.34
N PHE A 28 8.02 6.29 -11.34
CA PHE A 28 7.71 7.72 -11.33
C PHE A 28 8.93 8.53 -10.88
N ARG A 29 9.28 9.64 -11.55
CA ARG A 29 10.43 10.49 -11.16
C ARG A 29 10.05 11.62 -10.20
N SER A 30 8.80 12.12 -10.24
CA SER A 30 8.34 13.15 -9.30
C SER A 30 7.85 12.53 -7.98
N THR A 31 8.24 13.15 -6.86
CA THR A 31 7.98 12.61 -5.52
C THR A 31 6.48 12.58 -5.18
N MET A 32 5.72 13.55 -5.68
CA MET A 32 4.26 13.59 -5.53
C MET A 32 3.55 12.49 -6.32
N ALA A 33 4.00 12.20 -7.55
CA ALA A 33 3.47 11.08 -8.32
C ALA A 33 3.81 9.73 -7.68
N ARG A 34 5.02 9.58 -7.09
CA ARG A 34 5.39 8.39 -6.31
C ARG A 34 4.46 8.17 -5.11
N ILE A 35 4.20 9.19 -4.30
CA ILE A 35 3.34 9.04 -3.12
C ILE A 35 1.93 8.59 -3.51
N HIS A 36 1.36 9.15 -4.58
CA HIS A 36 0.02 8.78 -5.04
C HIS A 36 -0.02 7.39 -5.68
N ALA A 37 0.99 7.06 -6.49
CA ALA A 37 1.09 5.78 -7.19
C ALA A 37 1.41 4.59 -6.26
N ILE A 38 2.09 4.84 -5.13
CA ILE A 38 2.42 3.80 -4.15
C ILE A 38 1.26 3.57 -3.19
N THR A 39 0.72 4.64 -2.60
CA THR A 39 -0.22 4.52 -1.46
C THR A 39 -1.57 3.89 -1.85
N LYS A 40 -2.08 4.17 -3.05
CA LYS A 40 -3.37 3.65 -3.51
C LYS A 40 -3.35 2.14 -3.77
N PRO A 41 -2.46 1.60 -4.63
CA PRO A 41 -2.46 0.16 -4.91
C PRO A 41 -1.92 -0.66 -3.72
N GLN A 42 -1.01 -0.09 -2.91
CA GLN A 42 -0.46 -0.81 -1.75
C GLN A 42 -1.51 -1.07 -0.66
N THR A 43 -2.33 -0.07 -0.32
CA THR A 43 -3.36 -0.23 0.72
C THR A 43 -4.46 -1.18 0.27
N THR A 44 -4.94 -1.05 -0.96
CA THR A 44 -5.95 -1.96 -1.53
C THR A 44 -5.40 -3.38 -1.66
N GLY A 45 -4.18 -3.56 -2.19
CA GLY A 45 -3.56 -4.88 -2.35
C GLY A 45 -3.32 -5.61 -1.03
N LEU A 46 -2.87 -4.89 0.01
CA LEU A 46 -2.70 -5.45 1.36
C LEU A 46 -4.03 -5.92 1.95
N VAL A 47 -5.09 -5.11 1.84
CA VAL A 47 -6.42 -5.48 2.36
C VAL A 47 -6.96 -6.73 1.65
N LEU A 48 -6.85 -6.80 0.32
CA LEU A 48 -7.25 -7.98 -0.46
C LEU A 48 -6.49 -9.24 -0.02
N MET A 49 -5.17 -9.13 0.19
CA MET A 49 -4.33 -10.25 0.61
C MET A 49 -4.70 -10.75 2.02
N VAL A 50 -4.94 -9.83 2.97
CA VAL A 50 -5.36 -10.15 4.33
C VAL A 50 -6.74 -10.80 4.33
N VAL A 51 -7.70 -10.27 3.58
CA VAL A 51 -9.04 -10.86 3.45
C VAL A 51 -8.98 -12.27 2.87
N GLY A 52 -8.21 -12.48 1.79
CA GLY A 52 -8.03 -13.81 1.22
C GLY A 52 -7.37 -14.79 2.19
N THR A 53 -6.40 -14.34 2.97
CA THR A 53 -5.73 -15.16 4.00
C THR A 53 -6.67 -15.52 5.14
N LEU A 54 -7.50 -14.57 5.60
CA LEU A 54 -8.52 -14.82 6.63
C LEU A 54 -9.58 -15.81 6.17
N ILE A 55 -10.03 -15.73 4.91
CA ILE A 55 -11.00 -16.68 4.34
C ILE A 55 -10.43 -18.11 4.30
N ARG A 56 -9.14 -18.26 3.98
CA ARG A 56 -8.45 -19.56 4.00
C ARG A 56 -8.37 -20.12 5.42
N LEU A 57 -8.05 -19.27 6.40
CA LEU A 57 -7.84 -19.67 7.79
C LEU A 57 -9.15 -20.03 8.51
N ILE A 58 -10.25 -19.32 8.23
CA ILE A 58 -11.59 -19.65 8.74
C ILE A 58 -12.14 -20.93 8.10
N GLY A 59 -11.75 -21.20 6.86
CA GLY A 59 -12.18 -22.36 6.08
C GLY A 59 -11.37 -23.63 6.28
N ALA A 60 -10.31 -23.59 7.10
CA ALA A 60 -9.52 -24.76 7.45
C ALA A 60 -10.26 -25.60 8.50
N GLU A 61 -10.41 -26.91 8.26
CA GLU A 61 -11.16 -27.82 9.13
C GLU A 61 -10.42 -28.08 10.47
N ASP A 62 -9.11 -27.85 10.51
CA ASP A 62 -8.25 -28.01 11.69
C ASP A 62 -8.17 -26.72 12.52
N PHE A 63 -9.31 -26.24 13.04
CA PHE A 63 -9.38 -25.01 13.86
C PHE A 63 -8.73 -25.19 15.25
N SER A 64 -7.41 -25.39 15.27
CA SER A 64 -6.59 -25.61 16.45
C SER A 64 -6.24 -24.29 17.13
N PHE A 65 -5.85 -24.36 18.41
CA PHE A 65 -5.55 -23.19 19.24
C PHE A 65 -4.42 -22.30 18.66
N HIS A 66 -3.54 -22.87 17.84
CA HIS A 66 -2.43 -22.16 17.18
C HIS A 66 -2.89 -21.25 16.03
N GLU A 67 -3.84 -21.68 15.21
CA GLU A 67 -4.35 -20.90 14.06
C GLU A 67 -5.14 -19.66 14.48
N ARG A 68 -5.76 -19.70 15.68
CA ARG A 68 -6.40 -18.51 16.29
C ARG A 68 -5.39 -17.40 16.60
N GLY A 69 -4.14 -17.77 16.93
CA GLY A 69 -3.06 -16.82 17.15
C GLY A 69 -2.65 -16.10 15.87
N ASP A 70 -2.63 -16.81 14.75
CA ASP A 70 -2.25 -16.26 13.44
C ASP A 70 -3.24 -15.19 12.96
N ILE A 71 -4.55 -15.36 13.23
CA ILE A 71 -5.55 -14.32 12.95
C ILE A 71 -5.21 -13.03 13.71
N GLY A 72 -4.90 -13.14 15.00
CA GLY A 72 -4.55 -11.99 15.83
C GLY A 72 -3.29 -11.27 15.32
N ILE A 73 -2.27 -12.04 14.95
CA ILE A 73 -1.03 -11.51 14.37
C ILE A 73 -1.28 -10.84 13.01
N LEU A 74 -2.09 -11.45 12.14
CA LEU A 74 -2.44 -10.88 10.83
C LEU A 74 -3.18 -9.55 10.97
N ILE A 75 -4.15 -9.47 11.89
CA ILE A 75 -4.87 -8.23 12.19
C ILE A 75 -3.90 -7.17 12.71
N LEU A 76 -3.04 -7.53 13.67
CA LEU A 76 -2.07 -6.61 14.25
C LEU A 76 -1.09 -6.07 13.19
N LEU A 77 -0.55 -6.96 12.34
CA LEU A 77 0.32 -6.62 11.22
C LEU A 77 -0.39 -5.65 10.27
N THR A 78 -1.65 -5.93 9.94
CA THR A 78 -2.46 -5.07 9.06
C THR A 78 -2.63 -3.67 9.64
N ILE A 79 -2.96 -3.56 10.93
CA ILE A 79 -3.11 -2.27 11.62
C ILE A 79 -1.78 -1.50 11.59
N PHE A 80 -0.67 -2.14 11.96
CA PHE A 80 0.65 -1.50 11.93
C PHE A 80 1.07 -1.06 10.52
N ALA A 81 0.81 -1.88 9.51
CA ALA A 81 1.09 -1.54 8.13
C ALA A 81 0.25 -0.35 7.65
N LEU A 82 -1.05 -0.32 7.99
CA LEU A 82 -1.94 0.79 7.68
C LEU A 82 -1.59 2.08 8.43
N MET A 83 -1.05 2.01 9.65
CA MET A 83 -0.54 3.18 10.37
C MET A 83 0.80 3.67 9.84
N THR A 84 1.68 2.76 9.39
CA THR A 84 3.01 3.09 8.88
C THR A 84 2.96 3.80 7.53
N SER A 85 2.00 3.43 6.68
CA SER A 85 1.78 4.02 5.36
C SER A 85 1.58 5.55 5.39
N PRO A 86 0.61 6.13 6.14
CA PRO A 86 0.38 7.58 6.20
C PRO A 86 1.54 8.33 6.84
N VAL A 87 2.18 7.78 7.88
CA VAL A 87 3.34 8.42 8.52
C VAL A 87 4.51 8.50 7.54
N THR A 88 4.77 7.44 6.78
CA THR A 88 5.81 7.41 5.75
C THR A 88 5.47 8.41 4.63
N ALA A 89 4.21 8.47 4.20
CA ALA A 89 3.75 9.43 3.19
C ALA A 89 3.93 10.89 3.66
N GLN A 90 3.59 11.21 4.91
CA GLN A 90 3.78 12.55 5.48
C GLN A 90 5.25 12.95 5.55
N ARG A 91 6.12 12.03 6.02
CA ARG A 91 7.56 12.28 6.09
C ARG A 91 8.15 12.48 4.69
N LEU A 92 7.79 11.62 3.75
CA LEU A 92 8.26 11.71 2.37
C LEU A 92 7.78 13.01 1.71
N GLY A 93 6.53 13.43 1.93
CA GLY A 93 6.00 14.70 1.45
C GLY A 93 6.74 15.92 2.03
N ARG A 94 7.10 15.88 3.32
CA ARG A 94 7.90 16.94 3.96
C ARG A 94 9.30 17.01 3.39
N VAL A 95 9.98 15.88 3.21
CA VAL A 95 11.32 15.81 2.62
C VAL A 95 11.30 16.29 1.17
N ALA A 96 10.34 15.83 0.36
CA ALA A 96 10.18 16.25 -1.03
C ALA A 96 10.05 17.78 -1.18
N ARG A 97 9.29 18.40 -0.27
CA ARG A 97 9.09 19.85 -0.24
C ARG A 97 10.38 20.60 0.17
N LEU A 98 11.16 20.04 1.09
CA LEU A 98 12.42 20.64 1.55
C LEU A 98 13.53 20.53 0.51
N GLU A 99 13.59 19.41 -0.22
CA GLU A 99 14.60 19.19 -1.26
C GLU A 99 14.27 19.90 -2.59
N GLY A 100 13.14 20.61 -2.67
CA GLY A 100 12.75 21.33 -3.88
C GLY A 100 12.49 20.42 -5.07
N LEU A 101 12.17 19.14 -4.82
CA LEU A 101 11.91 18.11 -5.85
C LEU A 101 10.53 18.28 -6.48
N TYR A 102 10.30 19.47 -7.06
CA TYR A 102 9.07 19.86 -7.71
C TYR A 102 8.92 19.24 -9.11
N GLY A 103 9.96 18.59 -9.64
CA GLY A 103 10.00 18.19 -11.05
C GLY A 103 10.47 19.36 -11.91
N ASP A 104 10.66 19.11 -13.20
CA ASP A 104 11.06 20.13 -14.16
C ASP A 104 9.98 21.22 -14.26
N GLU A 105 10.33 22.48 -14.53
CA GLU A 105 9.35 23.60 -14.59
C GLU A 105 8.21 23.31 -15.58
N ASP A 106 8.46 22.48 -16.59
CA ASP A 106 7.51 22.05 -17.63
C ASP A 106 6.49 20.99 -17.16
N GLU A 107 6.77 20.25 -16.08
CA GLU A 107 5.84 19.25 -15.49
C GLU A 107 4.97 19.83 -14.37
N LEU A 108 5.28 21.06 -13.92
CA LEU A 108 4.60 21.70 -12.81
C LEU A 108 3.29 22.37 -13.25
N THR A 109 2.17 21.85 -12.78
CA THR A 109 0.88 22.56 -12.90
C THR A 109 0.95 23.88 -12.13
N VAL A 110 0.25 24.93 -12.61
CA VAL A 110 0.30 26.31 -12.07
C VAL A 110 0.12 26.37 -10.53
N ASN A 111 -0.60 25.41 -9.94
CA ASN A 111 -0.85 25.32 -8.50
C ASN A 111 0.27 24.62 -7.68
N GLN A 112 1.26 24.03 -8.33
CA GLN A 112 2.41 23.37 -7.70
C GLN A 112 3.68 24.21 -7.75
N ASN A 113 3.67 25.32 -8.51
CA ASN A 113 4.81 26.24 -8.58
C ASN A 113 4.91 27.04 -7.27
N PRO A 114 6.03 26.94 -6.51
CA PRO A 114 6.21 27.77 -5.33
C PRO A 114 6.15 29.25 -5.72
N ALA A 115 5.46 30.06 -4.91
CA ALA A 115 5.31 31.48 -5.17
C ALA A 115 6.69 32.13 -5.36
N ARG A 116 6.97 32.62 -6.59
CA ARG A 116 8.15 33.43 -6.85
C ARG A 116 7.98 34.72 -6.06
N ASN A 117 8.80 34.88 -5.02
CA ASN A 117 8.87 36.13 -4.26
C ASN A 117 9.49 37.21 -5.18
N PRO A 118 8.89 38.41 -5.30
CA PRO A 118 9.44 39.49 -6.12
C PRO A 118 10.82 39.98 -5.66
#